data_AF-A0A1D6JBN7-F1
#
_entry.id   AF-A0A1D6JBN7-F1
#
_cell.length_a   1.000
_cell.length_b   1.000
_cell.length_c   1.000
_cell.angle_alpha   90.00
_cell.angle_beta   90.00
_cell.angle_gamma   90.00
#
_symmetry.space_group_name_H-M   'P 1'
#
loop_
_entity.id
_entity.type
_entity.pdbx_description
1 polymer ?
#
loop_
_entity_poly.entity_id
_entity_poly.type
_entity_poly.pdbx_seq_one_letter_code
_entity_poly.pdbx_strand_id
1 'polypeptide(L)'
;MELNTSQNDAVLNCISKMHSKSSTFTLIWGPPGTGKTKTISVLLWLMREMKHGTLVCAPTNLAIKQVASRFLKLVQEHSGDTRCLGDVLLIGNKERMCVDGDLKQIYLYDRVRRLFGCFAPLTGWKHHLSSLSDFLENGYSQYLQHLQDSQEGDTPSFFSYARKRFAVIYMELRRCFNDLLLHVPKSSILEVNYNSILLLLEMLEEFNHMIQCRYFGDEIRKVFLYSNDEPDQTNSSVVTLGKMRIKCLEELSTLLSCLKLPLTSSKPTIRDFCIKSASIVFCTVSSSTKITANKKVEFLVVDEAAQLKECETLIPLRLWTLKHAVLIGDECQLPATVKSKVCTDALFGRSLFERLSSLGHEKHLLNMQYRMHPSISIFPNTSFYEGRISDATNVMEKEHRRMYLPGSMFGPYSFINIEDGREERDELGHSKRNFVEAAVIEEILYRLRRACFKTKRKVTVGVICPYNAQVVAIQGKIEKMRFDPLQVKTNSVDGFQGGEEDIIILSTVRSNSVGKVGFLSNAQRANVCLTRARYLLPYYP
;
A
#
# COMPACT_ATOMS: atom_id res chain seq x y z
N MET A 1 7.01 -1.82 16.96
CA MET A 1 7.94 -1.65 15.81
C MET A 1 9.26 -2.39 16.01
N GLU A 2 9.24 -3.72 16.16
CA GLU A 2 10.49 -4.44 16.44
C GLU A 2 11.34 -4.63 15.18
N LEU A 3 12.43 -3.89 15.08
CA LEU A 3 13.50 -4.07 14.10
C LEU A 3 14.70 -4.72 14.79
N ASN A 4 15.48 -5.53 14.07
CA ASN A 4 16.77 -5.99 14.58
C ASN A 4 17.82 -4.87 14.51
N THR A 5 18.99 -5.09 15.11
CA THR A 5 20.09 -4.12 15.15
C THR A 5 20.48 -3.60 13.77
N SER A 6 20.72 -4.48 12.78
CA SER A 6 21.10 -4.05 11.42
C SER A 6 20.05 -3.18 10.73
N GLN A 7 18.76 -3.47 10.95
CA GLN A 7 17.65 -2.70 10.43
C GLN A 7 17.55 -1.34 11.13
N ASN A 8 17.72 -1.30 12.46
CA ASN A 8 17.76 -0.06 13.24
C ASN A 8 18.93 0.84 12.81
N ASP A 9 20.13 0.28 12.67
CA ASP A 9 21.32 1.02 12.26
C ASP A 9 21.13 1.64 10.86
N ALA A 10 20.56 0.88 9.93
CA ALA A 10 20.24 1.38 8.59
C ALA A 10 19.23 2.55 8.63
N VAL A 11 18.18 2.44 9.46
CA VAL A 11 17.18 3.50 9.63
C VAL A 11 17.79 4.75 10.27
N LEU A 12 18.56 4.58 11.35
CA LEU A 12 19.23 5.68 12.04
C LEU A 12 20.25 6.38 11.14
N ASN A 13 21.00 5.64 10.33
CA ASN A 13 21.91 6.22 9.35
C ASN A 13 21.15 7.11 8.36
N CYS A 14 20.06 6.60 7.78
CA CYS A 14 19.22 7.36 6.85
C CYS A 14 18.68 8.66 7.47
N ILE A 15 18.22 8.61 8.72
CA ILE A 15 17.74 9.78 9.47
C ILE A 15 18.89 10.76 9.71
N SER A 16 20.06 10.29 10.13
CA SER A 16 21.23 11.16 10.37
C SER A 16 21.65 11.93 9.12
N LYS A 17 21.57 11.29 7.94
CA LYS A 17 21.94 11.89 6.65
C LYS A 17 20.95 12.93 6.16
N MET A 18 19.68 12.89 6.60
CA MET A 18 18.69 13.93 6.30
C MET A 18 19.08 15.30 6.86
N HIS A 19 19.84 15.33 7.95
CA HIS A 19 20.33 16.57 8.56
C HIS A 19 21.68 17.04 8.00
N SER A 20 22.27 16.30 7.06
CA SER A 20 23.50 16.70 6.38
C SER A 20 23.29 17.94 5.50
N LYS A 21 24.31 18.79 5.40
CA LYS A 21 24.32 19.94 4.48
C LYS A 21 24.49 19.54 3.02
N SER A 22 25.05 18.36 2.76
CA SER A 22 25.30 17.85 1.41
C SER A 22 24.26 16.80 1.00
N SER A 23 23.88 16.83 -0.28
CA SER A 23 23.07 15.76 -0.86
C SER A 23 23.85 14.46 -0.89
N THR A 24 23.27 13.39 -0.35
CA THR A 24 23.95 12.09 -0.21
C THR A 24 23.09 10.94 -0.67
N PHE A 25 23.73 9.81 -0.99
CA PHE A 25 23.10 8.52 -1.21
C PHE A 25 23.39 7.59 -0.03
N THR A 26 22.38 6.84 0.41
CA THR A 26 22.56 5.69 1.30
C THR A 26 22.15 4.44 0.56
N LEU A 27 22.98 3.40 0.64
CA LEU A 27 22.69 2.09 0.07
C LEU A 27 22.31 1.14 1.19
N ILE A 28 21.15 0.51 1.10
CA ILE A 28 20.75 -0.59 1.98
C ILE A 28 20.73 -1.87 1.16
N TRP A 29 21.64 -2.77 1.49
CA TRP A 29 21.72 -4.08 0.87
C TRP A 29 20.86 -5.07 1.64
N GLY A 30 19.77 -5.52 1.01
CA GLY A 30 18.78 -6.37 1.65
C GLY A 30 18.62 -7.71 0.92
N PRO A 31 19.33 -8.76 1.36
CA PRO A 31 19.14 -10.11 0.84
C PRO A 31 17.69 -10.64 1.00
N PRO A 32 17.35 -11.79 0.39
CA PRO A 32 16.02 -12.39 0.51
C PRO A 32 15.61 -12.65 1.96
N GLY A 33 14.39 -12.27 2.32
CA GLY A 33 13.83 -12.53 3.64
C GLY A 33 14.35 -11.63 4.77
N THR A 34 15.20 -10.64 4.49
CA THR A 34 15.81 -9.78 5.53
C THR A 34 14.94 -8.59 5.98
N GLY A 35 13.72 -8.51 5.47
CA GLY A 35 12.75 -7.50 5.90
C GLY A 35 12.89 -6.12 5.26
N LYS A 36 13.48 -5.99 4.06
CA LYS A 36 13.56 -4.72 3.28
C LYS A 36 12.32 -3.84 3.41
N THR A 37 11.15 -4.37 3.02
CA THR A 37 9.88 -3.63 3.08
C THR A 37 9.49 -3.24 4.50
N LYS A 38 9.81 -4.05 5.52
CA LYS A 38 9.58 -3.73 6.93
C LYS A 38 10.46 -2.56 7.37
N THR A 39 11.75 -2.58 7.04
CA THR A 39 12.69 -1.49 7.29
C THR A 39 12.22 -0.20 6.63
N ILE A 40 11.80 -0.27 5.36
CA ILE A 40 11.24 0.87 4.62
C ILE A 40 9.98 1.40 5.32
N SER A 41 9.02 0.54 5.67
CA SER A 41 7.78 1.00 6.33
C SER A 41 8.04 1.74 7.65
N VAL A 42 8.98 1.27 8.46
CA VAL A 42 9.36 1.94 9.72
C VAL A 42 10.08 3.27 9.44
N LEU A 43 11.01 3.29 8.49
CA LEU A 43 11.66 4.52 8.04
C LEU A 43 10.63 5.57 7.58
N LEU A 44 9.67 5.17 6.75
CA LEU A 44 8.61 6.06 6.26
C LEU A 44 7.70 6.57 7.37
N TRP A 45 7.40 5.73 8.36
CA TRP A 45 6.64 6.15 9.52
C TRP A 45 7.40 7.21 10.32
N LEU A 46 8.68 7.01 10.61
CA LEU A 46 9.52 8.01 11.27
C LEU A 46 9.62 9.31 10.47
N MET A 47 9.78 9.23 9.14
CA MET A 47 9.79 10.41 8.27
C MET A 47 8.45 11.17 8.32
N ARG A 48 7.33 10.46 8.41
CA ARG A 48 6.00 11.08 8.60
C ARG A 48 5.92 11.86 9.91
N GLU A 49 6.33 11.24 11.02
CA GLU A 49 6.29 11.85 12.35
C GLU A 49 7.21 13.08 12.44
N MET A 50 8.38 13.01 11.81
CA MET A 50 9.30 14.15 11.69
C MET A 50 8.88 15.19 10.64
N LYS A 51 7.73 14.98 9.96
CA LYS A 51 7.19 15.85 8.90
C LYS A 51 8.13 16.06 7.71
N HIS A 52 8.99 15.08 7.42
CA HIS A 52 9.84 15.06 6.23
C HIS A 52 9.10 14.51 5.03
N GLY A 53 8.99 15.33 3.98
CA GLY A 53 8.31 14.90 2.76
C GLY A 53 9.12 13.85 2.01
N THR A 54 8.49 12.71 1.73
CA THR A 54 9.14 11.52 1.18
C THR A 54 8.47 11.05 -0.10
N LEU A 55 9.26 10.83 -1.14
CA LEU A 55 8.86 10.11 -2.34
C LEU A 55 9.38 8.68 -2.26
N VAL A 56 8.48 7.73 -2.40
CA VAL A 56 8.74 6.29 -2.41
C VAL A 56 8.50 5.76 -3.81
N CYS A 57 9.53 5.13 -4.36
CA CYS A 57 9.55 4.60 -5.70
C CYS A 57 9.86 3.10 -5.69
N ALA A 58 9.33 2.39 -6.69
CA ALA A 58 9.72 1.01 -6.99
C ALA A 58 9.65 0.78 -8.51
N PRO A 59 10.36 -0.23 -9.06
CA PRO A 59 10.29 -0.57 -10.49
C PRO A 59 8.90 -1.01 -10.93
N THR A 60 8.16 -1.73 -10.06
CA THR A 60 6.88 -2.36 -10.43
C THR A 60 5.72 -1.85 -9.59
N ASN A 61 4.51 -1.95 -10.16
CA ASN A 61 3.25 -1.63 -9.48
C ASN A 61 3.01 -2.52 -8.25
N LEU A 62 3.43 -3.79 -8.30
CA LEU A 62 3.27 -4.72 -7.18
C LEU A 62 4.21 -4.38 -6.01
N ALA A 63 5.48 -4.07 -6.30
CA ALA A 63 6.44 -3.67 -5.27
C ALA A 63 5.97 -2.42 -4.53
N ILE A 64 5.56 -1.36 -5.27
CA ILE A 64 5.07 -0.15 -4.60
C ILE A 64 3.77 -0.40 -3.82
N LYS A 65 2.87 -1.27 -4.32
CA LYS A 65 1.66 -1.69 -3.58
C LYS A 65 2.03 -2.33 -2.24
N GLN A 66 3.02 -3.23 -2.22
CA GLN A 66 3.45 -3.93 -1.01
C GLN A 66 3.99 -2.95 0.04
N VAL A 67 4.86 -2.01 -0.36
CA VAL A 67 5.38 -0.98 0.53
C VAL A 67 4.25 -0.10 1.08
N ALA A 68 3.37 0.41 0.21
CA ALA A 68 2.25 1.26 0.61
C ALA A 68 1.29 0.55 1.58
N SER A 69 0.97 -0.73 1.32
CA SER A 69 0.09 -1.52 2.17
C SER A 69 0.70 -1.75 3.56
N ARG A 70 1.99 -2.06 3.62
CA ARG A 70 2.68 -2.29 4.89
C ARG A 70 2.84 -1.00 5.71
N PHE A 71 3.11 0.11 5.04
CA PHE A 71 3.11 1.43 5.66
C PHE A 71 1.73 1.80 6.24
N LEU A 72 0.64 1.59 5.49
CA LEU A 72 -0.71 1.86 5.99
C LEU A 72 -1.06 1.03 7.23
N LYS A 73 -0.72 -0.26 7.25
CA LYS A 73 -0.90 -1.10 8.44
C LYS A 73 -0.15 -0.54 9.65
N LEU A 74 1.09 -0.11 9.45
CA LEU A 74 1.90 0.46 10.51
C LEU A 74 1.28 1.76 11.06
N VAL A 75 0.77 2.63 10.19
CA VAL A 75 0.03 3.85 10.56
C VAL A 75 -1.23 3.50 11.35
N GLN A 76 -2.00 2.49 10.93
CA GLN A 76 -3.20 2.05 11.64
C GLN A 76 -2.90 1.48 13.03
N GLU A 77 -1.77 0.78 13.20
CA GLU A 77 -1.36 0.16 14.46
C GLU A 77 -0.80 1.18 15.47
N HIS A 78 -0.17 2.27 15.02
CA HIS A 78 0.63 3.14 15.89
C HIS A 78 0.20 4.62 15.89
N SER A 79 -0.61 5.08 14.93
CA SER A 79 -1.14 6.45 14.97
C SER A 79 -2.48 6.47 15.71
N GLY A 80 -2.56 7.29 16.76
CA GLY A 80 -3.82 7.53 17.50
C GLY A 80 -4.91 8.18 16.64
N ASP A 81 -4.53 8.80 15.52
CA ASP A 81 -5.45 9.38 14.55
C ASP A 81 -5.34 8.71 13.17
N THR A 82 -6.09 7.62 13.01
CA THR A 82 -6.26 6.93 11.72
C THR A 82 -7.20 7.66 10.76
N ARG A 83 -7.82 8.76 11.20
CA ARG A 83 -8.82 9.49 10.41
C ARG A 83 -8.21 10.43 9.38
N CYS A 84 -6.90 10.70 9.43
CA CYS A 84 -6.22 11.55 8.45
C CYS A 84 -5.18 10.77 7.64
N LEU A 85 -5.47 10.58 6.34
CA LEU A 85 -4.56 10.00 5.35
C LEU A 85 -4.32 10.96 4.17
N GLY A 86 -4.76 12.22 4.27
CA GLY A 86 -4.64 13.20 3.20
C GLY A 86 -3.20 13.52 2.82
N ASP A 87 -2.27 13.37 3.77
CA ASP A 87 -0.83 13.55 3.59
C ASP A 87 -0.13 12.38 2.87
N VAL A 88 -0.80 11.25 2.73
CA VAL A 88 -0.28 10.04 2.07
C VAL A 88 -0.95 9.86 0.71
N LEU A 89 -0.20 9.62 -0.37
CA LEU A 89 -0.75 9.51 -1.71
C LEU A 89 -0.13 8.34 -2.49
N LEU A 90 -0.97 7.56 -3.18
CA LEU A 90 -0.56 6.48 -4.08
C LEU A 90 -0.91 6.84 -5.53
N ILE A 91 0.08 6.76 -6.42
CA ILE A 91 -0.06 7.02 -7.86
C ILE A 91 0.45 5.83 -8.66
N GLY A 92 -0.34 5.37 -9.63
CA GLY A 92 0.06 4.33 -10.56
C GLY A 92 -1.10 3.88 -11.43
N ASN A 93 -0.95 2.73 -12.08
CA ASN A 93 -2.02 2.13 -12.87
C ASN A 93 -2.95 1.29 -11.97
N LYS A 94 -4.26 1.60 -11.97
CA LYS A 94 -5.26 0.97 -11.09
C LYS A 94 -5.34 -0.55 -11.27
N GLU A 95 -5.37 -1.02 -12.52
CA GLU A 95 -5.52 -2.43 -12.86
C GLU A 95 -4.29 -3.23 -12.44
N ARG A 96 -3.09 -2.72 -12.77
CA ARG A 96 -1.82 -3.40 -12.45
C ARG A 96 -1.49 -3.41 -10.96
N MET A 97 -1.96 -2.42 -10.20
CA MET A 97 -1.81 -2.40 -8.74
C MET A 97 -2.91 -3.19 -8.02
N CYS A 98 -3.98 -3.60 -8.71
CA CYS A 98 -5.16 -4.22 -8.11
C CYS A 98 -5.58 -3.50 -6.81
N VAL A 99 -5.80 -2.18 -6.89
CA VAL A 99 -6.03 -1.33 -5.70
C VAL A 99 -7.34 -1.73 -5.00
N ASP A 100 -7.21 -2.26 -3.79
CA ASP A 100 -8.28 -2.79 -2.95
C ASP A 100 -8.16 -2.31 -1.49
N GLY A 101 -9.21 -2.56 -0.71
CA GLY A 101 -9.27 -2.23 0.72
C GLY A 101 -8.82 -0.80 1.04
N ASP A 102 -7.89 -0.69 1.99
CA ASP A 102 -7.37 0.58 2.51
C ASP A 102 -6.58 1.39 1.49
N LEU A 103 -6.00 0.75 0.47
CA LEU A 103 -5.24 1.48 -0.55
C LEU A 103 -6.12 2.43 -1.36
N LYS A 104 -7.43 2.17 -1.46
CA LYS A 104 -8.39 3.09 -2.08
C LYS A 104 -8.43 4.45 -1.39
N GLN A 105 -8.11 4.51 -0.10
CA GLN A 105 -8.15 5.75 0.69
C GLN A 105 -6.98 6.70 0.34
N ILE A 106 -5.86 6.13 -0.10
CA ILE A 106 -4.67 6.89 -0.52
C ILE A 106 -4.49 6.97 -2.03
N TYR A 107 -5.26 6.22 -2.83
CA TYR A 107 -5.14 6.23 -4.27
C TYR A 107 -5.66 7.54 -4.90
N LEU A 108 -4.82 8.20 -5.70
CA LEU A 108 -5.07 9.53 -6.24
C LEU A 108 -6.40 9.66 -6.98
N TYR A 109 -6.76 8.69 -7.82
CA TYR A 109 -8.00 8.75 -8.59
C TYR A 109 -9.25 8.71 -7.69
N ASP A 110 -9.28 7.79 -6.73
CA ASP A 110 -10.40 7.62 -5.81
C ASP A 110 -10.51 8.82 -4.86
N ARG A 111 -9.36 9.39 -4.43
CA ARG A 111 -9.30 10.65 -3.69
C ARG A 111 -9.88 11.83 -4.47
N VAL A 112 -9.45 12.04 -5.71
CA VAL A 112 -9.97 13.11 -6.56
C VAL A 112 -11.47 12.94 -6.77
N ARG A 113 -11.97 11.72 -6.92
CA ARG A 113 -13.41 11.45 -7.07
C ARG A 113 -14.21 11.88 -5.84
N ARG A 114 -13.72 11.60 -4.63
CA ARG A 114 -14.39 12.01 -3.37
C ARG A 114 -14.34 13.52 -3.15
N LEU A 115 -13.15 14.12 -3.33
CA LEU A 115 -12.97 15.56 -3.17
C LEU A 115 -13.69 16.39 -4.24
N PHE A 116 -14.00 15.81 -5.40
CA PHE A 116 -14.79 16.50 -6.44
C PHE A 116 -16.16 16.94 -5.93
N GLY A 117 -16.87 16.08 -5.19
CA GLY A 117 -18.13 16.46 -4.56
C GLY A 117 -17.91 17.49 -3.45
N CYS A 118 -16.86 17.33 -2.66
CA CYS A 118 -16.59 18.19 -1.52
C CYS A 118 -16.19 19.62 -1.94
N PHE A 119 -15.42 19.79 -3.02
CA PHE A 119 -14.95 21.09 -3.49
C PHE A 119 -15.90 21.78 -4.48
N ALA A 120 -17.04 21.16 -4.81
CA ALA A 120 -18.02 21.75 -5.72
C ALA A 120 -18.58 23.06 -5.14
N PRO A 121 -18.59 24.18 -5.88
CA PRO A 121 -19.05 25.47 -5.35
C PRO A 121 -20.50 25.47 -4.85
N LEU A 122 -21.39 24.69 -5.49
CA LEU A 122 -22.84 24.69 -5.23
C LEU A 122 -23.32 23.48 -4.42
N THR A 123 -22.50 22.46 -4.24
CA THR A 123 -22.88 21.20 -3.59
C THR A 123 -21.77 20.63 -2.70
N GLY A 124 -20.77 21.46 -2.40
CA GLY A 124 -19.61 21.10 -1.61
C GLY A 124 -19.68 21.61 -0.18
N TRP A 125 -18.54 21.49 0.52
CA TRP A 125 -18.42 21.80 1.94
C TRP A 125 -18.93 23.19 2.27
N LYS A 126 -18.53 24.22 1.49
CA LYS A 126 -18.90 25.61 1.78
C LYS A 126 -20.39 25.86 1.61
N HIS A 127 -21.00 25.30 0.57
CA HIS A 127 -22.44 25.41 0.35
C HIS A 127 -23.23 24.76 1.49
N HIS A 128 -22.87 23.53 1.89
CA HIS A 128 -23.54 22.86 2.99
C HIS A 128 -23.34 23.57 4.34
N LEU A 129 -22.15 24.14 4.56
CA LEU A 129 -21.86 24.94 5.75
C LEU A 129 -22.74 26.20 5.81
N SER A 130 -22.81 26.95 4.71
CA SER A 130 -23.67 28.14 4.59
C SER A 130 -25.15 27.80 4.70
N SER A 131 -25.60 26.73 4.03
CA SER A 131 -27.00 26.29 4.09
C SER A 131 -27.41 25.84 5.49
N LEU A 132 -26.52 25.22 6.26
CA LEU A 132 -26.79 24.86 7.64
C LEU A 132 -26.83 26.08 8.55
N SER A 133 -25.89 27.01 8.37
CA SER A 133 -25.86 28.28 9.11
C SER A 133 -27.16 29.06 8.91
N ASP A 134 -27.55 29.25 7.65
CA ASP A 134 -28.78 29.95 7.29
C ASP A 134 -30.03 29.22 7.81
N PHE A 135 -30.07 27.89 7.77
CA PHE A 135 -31.18 27.15 8.36
C PHE A 135 -31.26 27.29 9.89
N LEU A 136 -30.13 27.21 10.61
CA LEU A 136 -30.13 27.35 12.07
C LEU A 136 -30.46 28.77 12.51
N GLU A 137 -30.16 29.79 11.69
CA GLU A 137 -30.46 31.19 11.98
C GLU A 137 -31.89 31.58 11.54
N ASN A 138 -32.28 31.22 10.33
CA ASN A 138 -33.50 31.69 9.65
C ASN A 138 -34.54 30.59 9.38
N GLY A 139 -34.39 29.39 9.95
CA GLY A 139 -35.20 28.22 9.61
C GLY A 139 -36.71 28.40 9.76
N TYR A 140 -37.16 29.18 10.75
CA TYR A 140 -38.59 29.50 10.91
C TYR A 140 -39.11 30.43 9.80
N SER A 141 -38.32 31.42 9.40
CA SER A 141 -38.65 32.32 8.28
C SER A 141 -38.71 31.54 6.95
N GLN A 142 -37.78 30.60 6.73
CA GLN A 142 -37.80 29.72 5.55
C GLN A 142 -39.06 28.85 5.51
N TYR A 143 -39.53 28.36 6.66
CA TYR A 143 -40.78 27.61 6.75
C TYR A 143 -42.00 28.46 6.39
N LEU A 144 -42.07 29.71 6.88
CA LEU A 144 -43.16 30.62 6.52
C LEU A 144 -43.21 30.91 5.01
N GLN A 145 -42.05 31.07 4.37
CA GLN A 145 -41.97 31.20 2.91
C GLN A 145 -42.44 29.93 2.19
N HIS A 146 -42.00 28.75 2.65
CA HIS A 146 -42.46 27.47 2.10
C HIS A 146 -43.99 27.33 2.18
N LEU A 147 -44.62 27.77 3.26
CA LEU A 147 -46.09 27.75 3.38
C LEU A 147 -46.77 28.66 2.36
N GLN A 148 -46.18 29.81 2.03
CA GLN A 148 -46.72 30.74 1.02
C GLN A 148 -46.62 30.17 -0.40
N ASP A 149 -45.56 29.41 -0.68
CA ASP A 149 -45.30 28.82 -2.01
C ASP A 149 -46.05 27.51 -2.26
N SER A 150 -46.62 26.88 -1.22
CA SER A 150 -47.30 25.58 -1.33
C SER A 150 -48.77 25.75 -1.74
N GLN A 151 -49.13 25.41 -2.98
CA GLN A 151 -50.52 25.34 -3.43
C GLN A 151 -51.12 23.96 -3.13
N GLU A 152 -52.11 23.94 -2.23
CA GLU A 152 -53.04 22.84 -1.87
C GLU A 152 -52.42 21.47 -1.47
N GLY A 153 -52.43 21.20 -0.16
CA GLY A 153 -52.08 19.90 0.44
C GLY A 153 -51.95 19.96 1.98
N ASP A 154 -51.76 18.81 2.63
CA ASP A 154 -51.47 18.67 4.06
C ASP A 154 -50.11 19.33 4.38
N THR A 155 -50.15 20.53 4.97
CA THR A 155 -48.95 21.32 5.25
C THR A 155 -48.22 20.75 6.45
N PRO A 156 -46.94 20.34 6.32
CA PRO A 156 -46.22 19.74 7.42
C PRO A 156 -46.02 20.77 8.53
N SER A 157 -46.19 20.38 9.79
CA SER A 157 -45.86 21.24 10.93
C SER A 157 -44.40 21.72 10.86
N PHE A 158 -44.10 22.89 11.46
CA PHE A 158 -42.72 23.41 11.48
C PHE A 158 -41.74 22.39 12.04
N PHE A 159 -42.14 21.60 13.04
CA PHE A 159 -41.34 20.50 13.57
C PHE A 159 -41.00 19.44 12.52
N SER A 160 -41.99 18.99 11.75
CA SER A 160 -41.80 18.02 10.67
C SER A 160 -40.90 18.59 9.55
N TYR A 161 -41.13 19.85 9.17
CA TYR A 161 -40.31 20.58 8.21
C TYR A 161 -38.86 20.69 8.68
N ALA A 162 -38.63 21.23 9.88
CA ALA A 162 -37.31 21.46 10.45
C ALA A 162 -36.53 20.16 10.61
N ARG A 163 -37.19 19.10 11.10
CA ARG A 163 -36.60 17.76 11.26
C ARG A 163 -36.13 17.18 9.93
N LYS A 164 -36.96 17.22 8.89
CA LYS A 164 -36.60 16.73 7.54
C LYS A 164 -35.49 17.57 6.91
N ARG A 165 -35.63 18.89 6.97
CA ARG A 165 -34.68 19.84 6.36
C ARG A 165 -33.29 19.74 6.99
N PHE A 166 -33.24 19.75 8.32
CA PHE A 166 -31.98 19.58 9.07
C PHE A 166 -31.31 18.26 8.73
N ALA A 167 -32.05 17.14 8.75
CA ALA A 167 -31.49 15.82 8.47
C ALA A 167 -30.80 15.75 7.10
N VAL A 168 -31.40 16.34 6.06
CA VAL A 168 -30.78 16.38 4.72
C VAL A 168 -29.49 17.19 4.70
N ILE A 169 -29.51 18.41 5.24
CA ILE A 169 -28.33 19.31 5.23
C ILE A 169 -27.20 18.70 6.07
N TYR A 170 -27.53 18.20 7.26
CA TYR A 170 -26.59 17.57 8.18
C TYR A 170 -25.91 16.35 7.56
N MET A 171 -26.67 15.45 6.92
CA MET A 171 -26.10 14.24 6.32
C MET A 171 -25.10 14.56 5.22
N GLU A 172 -25.40 15.56 4.38
CA GLU A 172 -24.47 15.98 3.32
C GLU A 172 -23.24 16.70 3.88
N LEU A 173 -23.40 17.57 4.87
CA LEU A 173 -22.28 18.23 5.54
C LEU A 173 -21.37 17.20 6.22
N ARG A 174 -21.96 16.25 6.95
CA ARG A 174 -21.24 15.16 7.62
C ARG A 174 -20.45 14.32 6.62
N ARG A 175 -21.08 13.92 5.51
CA ARG A 175 -20.41 13.18 4.44
C ARG A 175 -19.21 13.95 3.90
N CYS A 176 -19.41 15.23 3.60
CA CYS A 176 -18.40 16.11 3.06
C CYS A 176 -17.21 16.29 4.02
N PHE A 177 -17.48 16.59 5.29
CA PHE A 177 -16.46 16.75 6.32
C PHE A 177 -15.69 15.46 6.61
N ASN A 178 -16.36 14.31 6.66
CA ASN A 178 -15.66 13.03 6.79
C ASN A 178 -14.70 12.78 5.61
N ASP A 179 -15.11 13.07 4.39
CA ASP A 179 -14.23 12.97 3.22
C ASP A 179 -13.08 13.99 3.29
N LEU A 180 -13.31 15.22 3.76
CA LEU A 180 -12.25 16.22 3.94
C LEU A 180 -11.23 15.80 5.01
N LEU A 181 -11.69 15.39 6.21
CA LEU A 181 -10.83 14.96 7.31
C LEU A 181 -9.95 13.76 6.91
N LEU A 182 -10.46 12.88 6.05
CA LEU A 182 -9.73 11.71 5.55
C LEU A 182 -8.77 12.04 4.41
N HIS A 183 -9.19 12.87 3.46
CA HIS A 183 -8.48 13.02 2.18
C HIS A 183 -7.72 14.32 2.02
N VAL A 184 -7.88 15.29 2.91
CA VAL A 184 -7.13 16.54 2.92
C VAL A 184 -6.14 16.52 4.09
N PRO A 185 -4.84 16.81 3.86
CA PRO A 185 -3.87 16.86 4.95
C PRO A 185 -4.27 17.85 6.05
N LYS A 186 -4.02 17.50 7.31
CA LYS A 186 -4.13 18.44 8.45
C LYS A 186 -3.38 19.75 8.22
N SER A 187 -2.20 19.71 7.56
CA SER A 187 -1.45 20.92 7.23
C SER A 187 -2.21 21.90 6.31
N SER A 188 -3.15 21.39 5.52
CA SER A 188 -3.98 22.20 4.61
C SER A 188 -5.29 22.64 5.24
N ILE A 189 -5.86 21.83 6.15
CA ILE A 189 -7.04 22.21 6.94
C ILE A 189 -6.67 23.23 8.02
N LEU A 190 -5.48 23.10 8.60
CA LEU A 190 -5.01 23.67 9.86
C LEU A 190 -5.60 22.94 11.08
N GLU A 191 -4.79 22.80 12.13
CA GLU A 191 -5.15 22.01 13.32
C GLU A 191 -6.37 22.58 14.06
N VAL A 192 -6.46 23.90 14.16
CA VAL A 192 -7.62 24.60 14.76
C VAL A 192 -8.91 24.26 14.00
N ASN A 193 -8.91 24.42 12.68
CA ASN A 193 -10.09 24.11 11.86
C ASN A 193 -10.41 22.60 11.88
N TYR A 194 -9.41 21.73 11.95
CA TYR A 194 -9.62 20.28 12.05
C TYR A 194 -10.38 19.92 13.33
N ASN A 195 -9.98 20.51 14.46
CA ASN A 195 -10.66 20.32 15.74
C ASN A 195 -12.06 20.94 15.75
N SER A 196 -12.24 22.15 15.18
CA SER A 196 -13.56 22.76 15.01
C SER A 196 -14.51 21.90 14.17
N ILE A 197 -14.02 21.27 13.09
CA ILE A 197 -14.84 20.34 12.29
C ILE A 197 -15.29 19.15 13.14
N LEU A 198 -14.39 18.56 13.94
CA LEU A 198 -14.74 17.43 14.81
C LEU A 198 -15.77 17.81 15.86
N LEU A 199 -15.56 18.94 16.54
CA LEU A 199 -16.48 19.47 17.55
C LEU A 199 -17.85 19.76 16.94
N LEU A 200 -17.89 20.40 15.78
CA LEU A 200 -19.14 20.69 15.08
C LEU A 200 -19.89 19.41 14.70
N LEU A 201 -19.19 18.37 14.21
CA LEU A 201 -19.84 17.09 13.88
C LEU A 201 -20.45 16.40 15.10
N GLU A 202 -19.78 16.47 16.25
CA GLU A 202 -20.28 15.93 17.53
C GLU A 202 -21.54 16.69 17.98
N MET A 203 -21.47 18.03 18.05
CA MET A 203 -22.62 18.86 18.41
C MET A 203 -23.81 18.66 17.46
N LEU A 204 -23.56 18.52 16.15
CA LEU A 204 -24.63 18.29 15.18
C LEU A 204 -25.24 16.90 15.27
N GLU A 205 -24.47 15.88 15.66
CA GLU A 205 -25.01 14.54 15.93
C GLU A 205 -25.92 14.57 17.17
N GLU A 206 -25.50 15.25 18.25
CA GLU A 206 -26.34 15.44 19.44
C GLU A 206 -27.60 16.24 19.10
N PHE A 207 -27.48 17.29 18.29
CA PHE A 207 -28.60 18.10 17.81
C PHE A 207 -29.60 17.25 17.01
N ASN A 208 -29.07 16.43 16.09
CA ASN A 208 -29.88 15.49 15.32
C ASN A 208 -30.60 14.52 16.25
N HIS A 209 -29.88 13.89 17.19
CA HIS A 209 -30.46 12.92 18.11
C HIS A 209 -31.62 13.52 18.92
N MET A 210 -31.44 14.72 19.49
CA MET A 210 -32.49 15.38 20.26
C MET A 210 -33.73 15.72 19.42
N ILE A 211 -33.56 16.28 18.22
CA ILE A 211 -34.68 16.60 17.31
C ILE A 211 -35.43 15.34 16.85
N GLN A 212 -34.74 14.21 16.70
CA GLN A 212 -35.36 12.98 16.22
C GLN A 212 -36.08 12.21 17.33
N CYS A 213 -35.54 12.20 18.55
CA CYS A 213 -36.03 11.38 19.67
C CYS A 213 -37.05 12.09 20.58
N ARG A 214 -37.12 13.43 20.57
CA ARG A 214 -38.10 14.17 21.38
C ARG A 214 -39.17 14.80 20.48
N TYR A 215 -40.42 14.72 20.91
CA TYR A 215 -41.50 15.46 20.26
C TYR A 215 -41.59 16.86 20.86
N PHE A 216 -41.16 17.87 20.10
CA PHE A 216 -41.21 19.27 20.53
C PHE A 216 -42.51 19.97 20.09
N GLY A 217 -43.28 19.39 19.17
CA GLY A 217 -44.47 20.04 18.60
C GLY A 217 -44.16 21.48 18.15
N ASP A 218 -45.00 22.43 18.55
CA ASP A 218 -44.81 23.85 18.23
C ASP A 218 -43.70 24.52 19.06
N GLU A 219 -43.24 23.90 20.16
CA GLU A 219 -42.17 24.48 21.00
C GLU A 219 -40.82 24.53 20.28
N ILE A 220 -40.63 23.76 19.20
CA ILE A 220 -39.42 23.82 18.38
C ILE A 220 -39.20 25.24 17.83
N ARG A 221 -40.26 26.04 17.63
CA ARG A 221 -40.16 27.45 17.24
C ARG A 221 -39.35 28.25 18.25
N LYS A 222 -39.51 27.98 19.54
CA LYS A 222 -38.75 28.66 20.62
C LYS A 222 -37.26 28.39 20.52
N VAL A 223 -36.84 27.21 20.01
CA VAL A 223 -35.42 26.87 19.81
C VAL A 223 -34.75 27.79 18.78
N PHE A 224 -35.45 28.08 17.67
CA PHE A 224 -34.94 28.96 16.61
C PHE A 224 -35.00 30.44 16.98
N LEU A 225 -35.88 30.82 17.92
CA LEU A 225 -35.99 32.19 18.46
C LEU A 225 -35.16 32.41 19.73
N TYR A 226 -34.61 31.35 20.31
CA TYR A 226 -33.88 31.39 21.58
C TYR A 226 -32.69 32.35 21.51
N SER A 227 -32.63 33.27 22.47
CA SER A 227 -31.49 34.14 22.76
C SER A 227 -30.96 33.84 24.18
N ASN A 228 -29.69 34.18 24.44
CA ASN A 228 -29.06 33.91 25.74
C ASN A 228 -29.67 34.69 26.93
N ASP A 229 -30.61 35.60 26.67
CA ASP A 229 -31.21 36.52 27.65
C ASP A 229 -32.61 36.09 28.13
N GLU A 230 -33.13 34.91 27.74
CA GLU A 230 -34.49 34.48 28.14
C GLU A 230 -34.59 33.90 29.58
N PRO A 231 -35.66 34.23 30.34
CA PRO A 231 -35.86 33.75 31.72
C PRO A 231 -36.21 32.26 31.83
N ASP A 232 -35.83 31.66 32.98
CA ASP A 232 -35.86 30.23 33.36
C ASP A 232 -37.22 29.46 33.29
N GLN A 233 -38.28 30.04 32.71
CA GLN A 233 -39.61 29.41 32.63
C GLN A 233 -39.82 28.52 31.38
N THR A 234 -38.80 28.36 30.53
CA THR A 234 -38.88 27.53 29.32
C THR A 234 -38.51 26.07 29.59
N ASN A 235 -39.12 25.14 28.82
CA ASN A 235 -38.84 23.71 28.87
C ASN A 235 -37.32 23.46 28.81
N SER A 236 -36.76 22.75 29.80
CA SER A 236 -35.32 22.46 29.91
C SER A 236 -34.72 21.88 28.61
N SER A 237 -35.51 21.10 27.87
CA SER A 237 -35.12 20.53 26.58
C SER A 237 -34.94 21.59 25.48
N VAL A 238 -35.83 22.58 25.45
CA VAL A 238 -35.83 23.69 24.47
C VAL A 238 -34.64 24.61 24.74
N VAL A 239 -34.37 24.93 26.01
CA VAL A 239 -33.20 25.72 26.43
C VAL A 239 -31.91 25.02 26.03
N THR A 240 -31.81 23.71 26.29
CA THR A 240 -30.62 22.92 25.94
C THR A 240 -30.38 22.92 24.43
N LEU A 241 -31.42 22.67 23.64
CA LEU A 241 -31.32 22.65 22.17
C LEU A 241 -31.04 24.05 21.60
N GLY A 242 -31.61 25.11 22.19
CA GLY A 242 -31.35 26.50 21.83
C GLY A 242 -29.90 26.92 22.10
N LYS A 243 -29.36 26.58 23.27
CA LYS A 243 -27.94 26.79 23.60
C LYS A 243 -27.02 26.04 22.61
N MET A 244 -27.36 24.81 22.25
CA MET A 244 -26.56 24.04 21.28
C MET A 244 -26.66 24.62 19.87
N ARG A 245 -27.83 25.12 19.45
CA ARG A 245 -28.00 25.86 18.19
C ARG A 245 -27.03 27.05 18.10
N ILE A 246 -26.97 27.86 19.16
CA ILE A 246 -26.07 29.04 19.21
C ILE A 246 -24.61 28.62 19.09
N LYS A 247 -24.17 27.61 19.86
CA LYS A 247 -22.80 27.08 19.76
C LYS A 247 -22.47 26.53 18.36
N CYS A 248 -23.40 25.83 17.74
CA CYS A 248 -23.25 25.37 16.36
C CYS A 248 -23.07 26.55 15.38
N LEU A 249 -23.84 27.63 15.54
CA LEU A 249 -23.72 28.84 14.72
C LEU A 249 -22.35 29.52 14.89
N GLU A 250 -21.83 29.60 16.12
CA GLU A 250 -20.49 30.13 16.40
C GLU A 250 -19.40 29.34 15.67
N GLU A 251 -19.41 28.01 15.77
CA GLU A 251 -18.44 27.15 15.06
C GLU A 251 -18.61 27.19 13.53
N LEU A 252 -19.85 27.23 13.03
CA LEU A 252 -20.15 27.38 11.60
C LEU A 252 -19.58 28.70 11.05
N SER A 253 -19.76 29.80 11.77
CA SER A 253 -19.24 31.12 11.38
C SER A 253 -17.71 31.15 11.36
N THR A 254 -17.08 30.49 12.34
CA THR A 254 -15.63 30.34 12.43
C THR A 254 -15.09 29.55 11.25
N LEU A 255 -15.69 28.41 10.93
CA LEU A 255 -15.28 27.59 9.79
C LEU A 255 -15.53 28.28 8.44
N LEU A 256 -16.65 29.01 8.28
CA LEU A 256 -16.95 29.76 7.05
C LEU A 256 -15.89 30.82 6.74
N SER A 257 -15.35 31.47 7.78
CA SER A 257 -14.32 32.51 7.65
C SER A 257 -12.90 31.95 7.55
N CYS A 258 -12.58 30.88 8.28
CA CYS A 258 -11.21 30.41 8.46
C CYS A 258 -10.82 29.21 7.57
N LEU A 259 -11.76 28.39 7.11
CA LEU A 259 -11.45 27.19 6.33
C LEU A 259 -11.14 27.57 4.87
N LYS A 260 -9.86 27.53 4.51
CA LYS A 260 -9.38 27.89 3.16
C LYS A 260 -9.07 26.65 2.33
N LEU A 261 -10.11 26.03 1.78
CA LEU A 261 -9.99 24.89 0.86
C LEU A 261 -10.41 25.26 -0.56
N PRO A 262 -9.95 24.51 -1.58
CA PRO A 262 -10.36 24.75 -2.96
C PRO A 262 -11.89 24.73 -3.14
N LEU A 263 -12.38 25.64 -3.98
CA LEU A 263 -13.75 25.66 -4.50
C LEU A 263 -13.67 25.54 -6.02
N THR A 264 -13.82 24.33 -6.53
CA THR A 264 -13.61 24.04 -7.93
C THR A 264 -14.36 22.79 -8.37
N SER A 265 -14.86 22.83 -9.61
CA SER A 265 -15.39 21.67 -10.33
C SER A 265 -14.37 21.07 -11.31
N SER A 266 -13.08 21.43 -11.19
CA SER A 266 -12.01 20.97 -12.08
C SER A 266 -11.23 19.79 -11.48
N LYS A 267 -11.45 18.57 -12.01
CA LYS A 267 -10.68 17.38 -11.59
C LYS A 267 -9.16 17.56 -11.69
N PRO A 268 -8.60 18.22 -12.74
CA PRO A 268 -7.17 18.55 -12.78
C PRO A 268 -6.70 19.42 -11.61
N THR A 269 -7.45 20.46 -11.26
CA THR A 269 -7.09 21.34 -10.13
C THR A 269 -7.07 20.58 -8.80
N ILE A 270 -8.04 19.69 -8.59
CA ILE A 270 -8.10 18.82 -7.40
C ILE A 270 -6.93 17.84 -7.39
N ARG A 271 -6.57 17.27 -8.55
CA ARG A 271 -5.40 16.39 -8.68
C ARG A 271 -4.12 17.11 -8.27
N ASP A 272 -3.91 18.32 -8.79
CA ASP A 272 -2.72 19.11 -8.46
C ASP A 272 -2.68 19.49 -6.98
N PHE A 273 -3.83 19.81 -6.39
CA PHE A 273 -3.96 20.01 -4.95
C PHE A 273 -3.52 18.77 -4.16
N CYS A 274 -4.02 17.59 -4.52
CA CYS A 274 -3.64 16.33 -3.86
C CYS A 274 -2.14 16.05 -3.96
N ILE A 275 -1.54 16.26 -5.15
CA ILE A 275 -0.12 16.02 -5.37
C ILE A 275 0.74 17.00 -4.58
N LYS A 276 0.41 18.30 -4.58
CA LYS A 276 1.20 19.34 -3.89
C LYS A 276 1.08 19.28 -2.38
N SER A 277 -0.05 18.81 -1.87
CA SER A 277 -0.35 18.81 -0.44
C SER A 277 0.16 17.56 0.28
N ALA A 278 0.35 16.44 -0.44
CA ALA A 278 0.90 15.20 0.11
C ALA A 278 2.34 15.34 0.61
N SER A 279 2.63 14.70 1.74
CA SER A 279 3.96 14.59 2.34
C SER A 279 4.61 13.26 2.00
N ILE A 280 3.85 12.16 1.94
CA ILE A 280 4.36 10.84 1.56
C ILE A 280 3.70 10.41 0.25
N VAL A 281 4.50 10.13 -0.77
CA VAL A 281 4.01 9.79 -2.09
C VAL A 281 4.59 8.45 -2.53
N PHE A 282 3.73 7.49 -2.85
CA PHE A 282 4.08 6.19 -3.40
C PHE A 282 3.80 6.18 -4.90
N CYS A 283 4.80 5.85 -5.73
CA CYS A 283 4.57 5.62 -7.15
C CYS A 283 5.62 4.69 -7.78
N THR A 284 5.41 4.30 -9.04
CA THR A 284 6.50 3.68 -9.80
C THR A 284 7.56 4.73 -10.14
N VAL A 285 8.80 4.30 -10.32
CA VAL A 285 9.91 5.20 -10.74
C VAL A 285 9.54 6.04 -11.96
N SER A 286 8.90 5.44 -12.97
CA SER A 286 8.41 6.15 -14.17
C SER A 286 7.29 7.17 -13.88
N SER A 287 6.43 6.90 -12.90
CA SER A 287 5.32 7.78 -12.51
C SER A 287 5.76 8.98 -11.68
N SER A 288 6.99 8.98 -11.15
CA SER A 288 7.55 10.10 -10.37
C SER A 288 7.64 11.41 -11.18
N THR A 289 7.63 11.34 -12.51
CA THR A 289 7.49 12.51 -13.40
C THR A 289 6.28 13.40 -13.08
N LYS A 290 5.21 12.81 -12.52
CA LYS A 290 3.97 13.51 -12.12
C LYS A 290 4.12 14.29 -10.80
N ILE A 291 5.23 14.10 -10.07
CA ILE A 291 5.45 14.67 -8.72
C ILE A 291 6.31 15.93 -8.76
N THR A 292 6.80 16.34 -9.93
CA THR A 292 7.68 17.51 -10.12
C THR A 292 7.16 18.82 -9.53
N ALA A 293 5.84 18.98 -9.39
CA ALA A 293 5.23 20.16 -8.78
C ALA A 293 5.19 20.14 -7.23
N ASN A 294 5.46 19.00 -6.59
CA ASN A 294 5.45 18.88 -5.13
C ASN A 294 6.80 19.31 -4.55
N LYS A 295 6.79 20.47 -3.86
CA LYS A 295 7.99 21.05 -3.23
C LYS A 295 8.27 20.54 -1.82
N LYS A 296 7.38 19.71 -1.24
CA LYS A 296 7.55 19.16 0.12
C LYS A 296 8.50 17.96 0.13
N VAL A 297 8.64 17.27 -0.99
CA VAL A 297 9.45 16.05 -1.11
C VAL A 297 10.94 16.42 -1.07
N GLU A 298 11.62 16.01 -0.02
CA GLU A 298 13.05 16.20 0.19
C GLU A 298 13.81 14.90 0.41
N PHE A 299 13.08 13.80 0.63
CA PHE A 299 13.64 12.47 0.81
C PHE A 299 13.15 11.52 -0.29
N LEU A 300 14.05 10.75 -0.87
CA LEU A 300 13.74 9.72 -1.87
C LEU A 300 14.06 8.34 -1.31
N VAL A 301 13.12 7.42 -1.41
CA VAL A 301 13.31 6.00 -1.12
C VAL A 301 13.01 5.21 -2.38
N VAL A 302 13.95 4.39 -2.85
CA VAL A 302 13.77 3.51 -3.99
C VAL A 302 13.89 2.06 -3.53
N ASP A 303 12.77 1.35 -3.49
CA ASP A 303 12.73 -0.09 -3.23
C ASP A 303 13.05 -0.89 -4.51
N GLU A 304 13.63 -2.07 -4.34
CA GLU A 304 14.12 -2.93 -5.42
C GLU A 304 15.03 -2.17 -6.43
N ALA A 305 15.87 -1.27 -5.92
CA ALA A 305 16.71 -0.37 -6.71
C ALA A 305 17.71 -1.11 -7.62
N ALA A 306 18.11 -2.33 -7.23
CA ALA A 306 18.98 -3.19 -8.03
C ALA A 306 18.33 -3.70 -9.33
N GLN A 307 16.99 -3.66 -9.43
CA GLN A 307 16.24 -4.07 -10.62
C GLN A 307 16.01 -2.93 -11.62
N LEU A 308 16.46 -1.71 -11.29
CA LEU A 308 16.31 -0.53 -12.16
C LEU A 308 17.54 -0.34 -13.02
N LYS A 309 17.34 0.14 -14.24
CA LYS A 309 18.43 0.72 -15.02
C LYS A 309 18.85 2.04 -14.38
N GLU A 310 20.11 2.43 -14.57
CA GLU A 310 20.59 3.72 -14.05
C GLU A 310 19.71 4.90 -14.50
N CYS A 311 19.34 4.93 -15.79
CA CYS A 311 18.51 6.00 -16.36
C CYS A 311 17.10 6.06 -15.76
N GLU A 312 16.55 4.93 -15.29
CA GLU A 312 15.25 4.90 -14.63
C GLU A 312 15.37 5.54 -13.24
N THR A 313 16.42 5.22 -12.48
CA THR A 313 16.66 5.81 -11.15
C THR A 313 16.85 7.33 -11.20
N LEU A 314 17.36 7.86 -12.33
CA LEU A 314 17.48 9.31 -12.54
C LEU A 314 16.16 10.06 -12.64
N ILE A 315 15.05 9.40 -12.98
CA ILE A 315 13.73 10.04 -13.15
C ILE A 315 13.28 10.78 -11.86
N PRO A 316 13.20 10.12 -10.68
CA PRO A 316 12.85 10.80 -9.44
C PRO A 316 13.94 11.76 -8.95
N LEU A 317 15.21 11.52 -9.29
CA LEU A 317 16.34 12.38 -8.88
C LEU A 317 16.33 13.77 -9.54
N ARG A 318 15.46 14.00 -10.53
CA ARG A 318 15.25 15.34 -11.13
C ARG A 318 14.55 16.32 -10.18
N LEU A 319 14.02 15.85 -9.05
CA LEU A 319 13.43 16.69 -8.03
C LEU A 319 14.53 17.47 -7.31
N TRP A 320 14.65 18.76 -7.63
CA TRP A 320 15.66 19.68 -7.08
C TRP A 320 15.52 19.92 -5.57
N THR A 321 14.39 19.56 -4.96
CA THR A 321 14.15 19.64 -3.53
C THR A 321 14.75 18.47 -2.74
N LEU A 322 15.23 17.42 -3.42
CA LEU A 322 15.81 16.25 -2.75
C LEU A 322 17.13 16.58 -2.05
N LYS A 323 17.17 16.27 -0.76
CA LYS A 323 18.34 16.36 0.11
C LYS A 323 19.01 15.00 0.30
N HIS A 324 18.26 13.91 0.30
CA HIS A 324 18.82 12.58 0.50
C HIS A 324 18.05 11.51 -0.28
N ALA A 325 18.77 10.51 -0.78
CA ALA A 325 18.21 9.38 -1.49
C ALA A 325 18.70 8.05 -0.90
N VAL A 326 17.77 7.15 -0.61
CA VAL A 326 18.05 5.79 -0.15
C VAL A 326 17.68 4.82 -1.26
N LEU A 327 18.68 4.04 -1.68
CA LEU A 327 18.49 2.94 -2.63
C LEU A 327 18.51 1.65 -1.83
N ILE A 328 17.40 0.93 -1.80
CA ILE A 328 17.30 -0.39 -1.16
C ILE A 328 17.20 -1.45 -2.25
N GLY A 329 18.05 -2.46 -2.21
CA GLY A 329 18.06 -3.49 -3.25
C GLY A 329 18.94 -4.68 -2.91
N ASP A 330 19.09 -5.56 -3.90
CA ASP A 330 19.99 -6.71 -3.85
C ASP A 330 20.55 -7.01 -5.24
N GLU A 331 21.79 -6.63 -5.47
CA GLU A 331 22.58 -6.84 -6.68
C GLU A 331 22.93 -8.32 -6.92
N CYS A 332 22.80 -9.17 -5.91
CA CYS A 332 22.93 -10.62 -6.05
C CYS A 332 21.64 -11.28 -6.60
N GLN A 333 20.56 -10.52 -6.80
CA GLN A 333 19.35 -10.96 -7.49
C GLN A 333 19.29 -10.42 -8.92
N LEU A 334 18.18 -10.69 -9.63
CA LEU A 334 18.01 -10.36 -11.04
C LEU A 334 18.19 -8.86 -11.31
N PRO A 335 19.03 -8.48 -12.31
CA PRO A 335 19.20 -7.10 -12.73
C PRO A 335 18.01 -6.66 -13.60
N ALA A 336 18.04 -5.40 -14.05
CA ALA A 336 17.04 -4.87 -14.96
C ALA A 336 16.98 -5.69 -16.27
N THR A 337 15.77 -6.03 -16.72
CA THR A 337 15.60 -6.77 -17.98
C THR A 337 15.98 -5.89 -19.18
N VAL A 338 16.89 -6.41 -20.02
CA VAL A 338 17.33 -5.78 -21.28
C VAL A 338 17.12 -6.79 -22.42
N LYS A 339 16.35 -6.40 -23.44
CA LYS A 339 16.03 -7.27 -24.59
C LYS A 339 17.14 -7.30 -25.65
N SER A 340 17.80 -6.17 -25.87
CA SER A 340 18.85 -6.04 -26.89
C SER A 340 20.16 -6.62 -26.37
N LYS A 341 20.72 -7.57 -27.11
CA LYS A 341 22.03 -8.15 -26.79
C LYS A 341 23.12 -7.08 -26.75
N VAL A 342 23.12 -6.15 -27.70
CA VAL A 342 24.07 -5.02 -27.74
C VAL A 342 24.02 -4.20 -26.45
N CYS A 343 22.82 -3.95 -25.91
CA CYS A 343 22.66 -3.23 -24.66
C CYS A 343 23.12 -4.05 -23.44
N THR A 344 22.89 -5.37 -23.46
CA THR A 344 23.39 -6.28 -22.42
C THR A 344 24.91 -6.30 -22.39
N ASP A 345 25.55 -6.41 -23.57
CA ASP A 345 27.00 -6.42 -23.72
C ASP A 345 27.62 -5.07 -23.27
N ALA A 346 26.87 -3.96 -23.44
CA ALA A 346 27.23 -2.63 -22.95
C ALA A 346 26.88 -2.37 -21.47
N LEU A 347 26.47 -3.39 -20.71
CA LEU A 347 26.07 -3.29 -19.29
C LEU A 347 24.93 -2.29 -19.02
N PHE A 348 24.06 -2.04 -20.00
CA PHE A 348 22.94 -1.11 -19.85
C PHE A 348 21.93 -1.54 -18.76
N GLY A 349 21.92 -2.82 -18.42
CA GLY A 349 21.09 -3.38 -17.35
C GLY A 349 21.64 -3.14 -15.93
N ARG A 350 22.87 -2.63 -15.79
CA ARG A 350 23.45 -2.29 -14.50
C ARG A 350 22.61 -1.24 -13.80
N SER A 351 22.41 -1.41 -12.50
CA SER A 351 21.67 -0.45 -11.68
C SER A 351 22.56 0.65 -11.11
N LEU A 352 21.95 1.78 -10.72
CA LEU A 352 22.69 2.81 -10.00
C LEU A 352 23.20 2.27 -8.65
N PHE A 353 22.42 1.41 -8.01
CA PHE A 353 22.82 0.71 -6.78
C PHE A 353 24.13 -0.08 -7.00
N GLU A 354 24.16 -0.92 -8.03
CA GLU A 354 25.31 -1.75 -8.37
C GLU A 354 26.53 -0.90 -8.73
N ARG A 355 26.34 0.16 -9.53
CA ARG A 355 27.44 1.07 -9.88
C ARG A 355 28.03 1.74 -8.64
N LEU A 356 27.20 2.31 -7.76
CA LEU A 356 27.70 2.95 -6.53
C LEU A 356 28.42 1.94 -5.64
N SER A 357 27.89 0.72 -5.52
CA SER A 357 28.58 -0.37 -4.81
C SER A 357 29.96 -0.66 -5.41
N SER A 358 30.09 -0.75 -6.73
CA SER A 358 31.38 -1.02 -7.40
C SER A 358 32.41 0.10 -7.23
N LEU A 359 31.94 1.32 -6.97
CA LEU A 359 32.77 2.50 -6.72
C LEU A 359 33.19 2.61 -5.24
N GLY A 360 32.84 1.63 -4.41
CA GLY A 360 33.22 1.60 -2.99
C GLY A 360 32.29 2.39 -2.07
N HIS A 361 31.10 2.78 -2.51
CA HIS A 361 30.10 3.34 -1.60
C HIS A 361 29.69 2.28 -0.56
N GLU A 362 29.73 2.67 0.71
CA GLU A 362 29.33 1.80 1.81
C GLU A 362 27.85 1.39 1.68
N LYS A 363 27.57 0.12 1.98
CA LYS A 363 26.24 -0.46 1.99
C LYS A 363 25.89 -0.97 3.39
N HIS A 364 24.74 -0.57 3.91
CA HIS A 364 24.20 -1.14 5.13
C HIS A 364 23.57 -2.50 4.83
N LEU A 365 24.19 -3.57 5.32
CA LEU A 365 23.69 -4.94 5.15
C LEU A 365 22.60 -5.25 6.17
N LEU A 366 21.42 -5.65 5.69
CA LEU A 366 20.41 -6.29 6.54
C LEU A 366 20.79 -7.76 6.73
N ASN A 367 21.28 -8.11 7.91
CA ASN A 367 22.05 -9.34 8.13
C ASN A 367 21.27 -10.50 8.76
N MET A 368 19.95 -10.43 8.82
CA MET A 368 19.12 -11.47 9.45
C MET A 368 17.90 -11.77 8.59
N GLN A 369 17.68 -13.04 8.25
CA GLN A 369 16.58 -13.51 7.42
C GLN A 369 15.48 -14.18 8.25
N TYR A 370 14.23 -13.92 7.89
CA TYR A 370 13.03 -14.32 8.64
C TYR A 370 12.11 -15.28 7.87
N ARG A 371 12.55 -15.79 6.72
CA ARG A 371 11.70 -16.50 5.75
C ARG A 371 12.03 -17.99 5.67
N MET A 372 13.27 -18.29 5.33
CA MET A 372 13.73 -19.60 4.89
C MET A 372 14.07 -20.46 6.10
N HIS A 373 13.74 -21.75 6.04
CA HIS A 373 14.34 -22.73 6.93
C HIS A 373 15.88 -22.74 6.78
N PRO A 374 16.67 -22.94 7.86
CA PRO A 374 18.14 -22.88 7.83
C PRO A 374 18.81 -23.76 6.77
N SER A 375 18.26 -24.95 6.50
CA SER A 375 18.75 -25.85 5.45
C SER A 375 18.64 -25.27 4.04
N ILE A 376 17.75 -24.28 3.84
CA ILE A 376 17.55 -23.59 2.56
C ILE A 376 18.47 -22.37 2.49
N SER A 377 18.58 -21.61 3.59
CA SER A 377 19.36 -20.36 3.62
C SER A 377 20.87 -20.59 3.54
N ILE A 378 21.37 -21.74 4.02
CA ILE A 378 22.81 -22.02 4.12
C ILE A 378 23.56 -21.91 2.77
N PHE A 379 23.01 -22.47 1.70
CA PHE A 379 23.66 -22.45 0.39
C PHE A 379 23.67 -21.03 -0.21
N PRO A 380 22.53 -20.32 -0.35
CA PRO A 380 22.54 -18.94 -0.82
C PRO A 380 23.43 -18.02 0.02
N ASN A 381 23.42 -18.17 1.35
CA ASN A 381 24.25 -17.38 2.24
C ASN A 381 25.75 -17.57 1.97
N THR A 382 26.18 -18.82 1.85
CA THR A 382 27.60 -19.15 1.60
C THR A 382 28.03 -18.75 0.18
N SER A 383 27.17 -18.99 -0.82
CA SER A 383 27.51 -18.79 -2.23
C SER A 383 27.39 -17.35 -2.73
N PHE A 384 26.48 -16.55 -2.17
CA PHE A 384 26.18 -15.20 -2.67
C PHE A 384 26.43 -14.09 -1.64
N TYR A 385 26.47 -14.41 -0.34
CA TYR A 385 26.50 -13.39 0.73
C TYR A 385 27.67 -13.57 1.71
N GLU A 386 28.67 -14.39 1.37
CA GLU A 386 29.90 -14.61 2.15
C GLU A 386 29.63 -15.11 3.59
N GLY A 387 28.50 -15.80 3.83
CA GLY A 387 28.14 -16.28 5.16
C GLY A 387 27.72 -15.17 6.15
N ARG A 388 27.48 -13.94 5.68
CA ARG A 388 27.15 -12.78 6.54
C ARG A 388 25.69 -12.70 7.00
N ILE A 389 24.84 -13.63 6.57
CA ILE A 389 23.41 -13.64 6.91
C ILE A 389 23.13 -14.65 8.03
N SER A 390 22.38 -14.21 9.02
CA SER A 390 21.92 -15.03 10.15
C SER A 390 20.45 -15.43 10.00
N ASP A 391 20.07 -16.55 10.59
CA ASP A 391 18.68 -17.02 10.64
C ASP A 391 18.01 -16.50 11.92
N ALA A 392 16.82 -15.90 11.79
CA ALA A 392 16.05 -15.42 12.94
C ALA A 392 15.41 -16.55 13.76
N THR A 393 15.05 -16.28 15.02
CA THR A 393 14.47 -17.29 15.93
C THR A 393 13.22 -17.94 15.37
N ASN A 394 12.35 -17.18 14.70
CA ASN A 394 11.09 -17.68 14.13
C ASN A 394 11.29 -18.80 13.10
N VAL A 395 12.42 -18.81 12.38
CA VAL A 395 12.72 -19.87 11.40
C VAL A 395 13.45 -21.08 11.99
N MET A 396 13.93 -20.95 13.23
CA MET A 396 14.62 -22.00 13.98
C MET A 396 13.66 -22.86 14.82
N GLU A 397 12.47 -22.33 15.10
CA GLU A 397 11.44 -22.97 15.91
C GLU A 397 10.94 -24.29 15.31
N LYS A 398 10.48 -25.21 16.18
CA LYS A 398 9.98 -26.54 15.77
C LYS A 398 8.82 -26.43 14.78
N GLU A 399 8.00 -25.40 14.91
CA GLU A 399 6.87 -25.14 14.03
C GLU A 399 7.29 -24.78 12.61
N HIS A 400 8.54 -24.35 12.41
CA HIS A 400 9.12 -24.04 11.10
C HIS A 400 9.78 -25.27 10.44
N ARG A 401 9.88 -26.40 11.16
CA ARG A 401 10.42 -27.69 10.64
C ARG A 401 9.32 -28.59 10.08
N ARG A 402 8.36 -28.02 9.35
CA ARG A 402 7.18 -28.77 8.87
C ARG A 402 7.58 -29.73 7.77
N MET A 403 7.20 -31.00 7.93
CA MET A 403 7.21 -31.98 6.85
C MET A 403 5.78 -32.14 6.32
N TYR A 404 5.59 -31.81 5.04
CA TYR A 404 4.28 -31.94 4.38
C TYR A 404 4.05 -33.35 3.81
N LEU A 405 5.13 -34.07 3.51
CA LEU A 405 5.12 -35.44 3.03
C LEU A 405 6.04 -36.31 3.90
N PRO A 406 5.71 -37.61 4.09
CA PRO A 406 6.55 -38.53 4.84
C PRO A 406 7.77 -38.97 4.02
N GLY A 407 8.91 -39.14 4.70
CA GLY A 407 10.15 -39.65 4.09
C GLY A 407 11.25 -38.60 3.99
N SER A 408 12.51 -39.03 4.06
CA SER A 408 13.69 -38.16 4.02
C SER A 408 13.83 -37.39 2.71
N MET A 409 13.31 -37.93 1.61
CA MET A 409 13.33 -37.29 0.28
C MET A 409 12.48 -36.02 0.18
N PHE A 410 11.61 -35.76 1.17
CA PHE A 410 10.72 -34.60 1.24
C PHE A 410 11.04 -33.69 2.42
N GLY A 411 12.31 -33.72 2.86
CA GLY A 411 12.83 -32.79 3.87
C GLY A 411 12.84 -31.33 3.39
N PRO A 412 13.13 -30.39 4.30
CA PRO A 412 13.01 -28.94 4.08
C PRO A 412 13.96 -28.38 3.01
N TYR A 413 14.93 -29.17 2.57
CA TYR A 413 15.74 -28.94 1.38
C TYR A 413 16.13 -30.31 0.83
N SER A 414 15.70 -30.63 -0.40
CA SER A 414 15.87 -31.95 -1.00
C SER A 414 16.21 -31.83 -2.48
N PHE A 415 16.81 -32.89 -3.02
CA PHE A 415 17.28 -32.98 -4.40
C PHE A 415 16.83 -34.33 -4.96
N ILE A 416 15.88 -34.36 -5.91
CA ILE A 416 15.34 -35.59 -6.52
C ILE A 416 15.90 -35.81 -7.93
N ASN A 417 16.80 -36.78 -8.09
CA ASN A 417 17.39 -37.14 -9.37
C ASN A 417 16.36 -37.81 -10.28
N ILE A 418 16.24 -37.37 -11.54
CA ILE A 418 15.33 -37.96 -12.53
C ILE A 418 16.17 -38.50 -13.69
N GLU A 419 16.65 -39.72 -13.55
CA GLU A 419 17.60 -40.36 -14.48
C GLU A 419 17.05 -40.52 -15.90
N ASP A 420 15.76 -40.81 -16.04
CA ASP A 420 15.10 -41.02 -17.33
C ASP A 420 14.62 -39.72 -18.02
N GLY A 421 14.86 -38.56 -17.40
CA GLY A 421 14.47 -37.26 -17.93
C GLY A 421 15.25 -36.91 -19.20
N ARG A 422 14.55 -36.46 -20.25
CA ARG A 422 15.15 -35.96 -21.49
C ARG A 422 14.61 -34.58 -21.84
N GLU A 423 15.51 -33.68 -22.22
CA GLU A 423 15.12 -32.36 -22.69
C GLU A 423 14.56 -32.45 -24.13
N GLU A 424 13.41 -31.84 -24.35
CA GLU A 424 12.77 -31.71 -25.66
C GLU A 424 12.54 -30.22 -25.99
N ARG A 425 12.51 -29.88 -27.28
CA ARG A 425 12.13 -28.54 -27.73
C ARG A 425 10.62 -28.43 -27.91
N ASP A 426 10.10 -27.21 -27.78
CA ASP A 426 8.73 -26.92 -28.21
C ASP A 426 8.59 -26.97 -29.75
N GLU A 427 7.36 -26.93 -30.23
CA GLU A 427 7.02 -26.98 -31.67
C GLU A 427 7.67 -25.85 -32.47
N LEU A 428 7.90 -24.70 -31.82
CA LEU A 428 8.56 -23.52 -32.41
C LEU A 428 10.09 -23.56 -32.28
N GLY A 429 10.65 -24.53 -31.54
CA GLY A 429 12.09 -24.72 -31.37
C GLY A 429 12.82 -23.69 -30.48
N HIS A 430 12.09 -22.78 -29.83
CA HIS A 430 12.63 -21.63 -29.09
C HIS A 430 12.73 -21.85 -27.58
N SER A 431 12.05 -22.86 -27.03
CA SER A 431 12.06 -23.18 -25.61
C SER A 431 12.22 -24.68 -25.38
N LYS A 432 12.55 -25.08 -24.14
CA LYS A 432 12.75 -26.47 -23.75
C LYS A 432 11.75 -26.92 -22.69
N ARG A 433 11.47 -28.22 -22.65
CA ARG A 433 10.64 -28.90 -21.64
C ARG A 433 11.18 -30.29 -21.35
N ASN A 434 10.81 -30.85 -20.20
CA ASN A 434 11.11 -32.22 -19.80
C ASN A 434 9.82 -32.82 -19.24
N PHE A 435 9.23 -33.76 -19.98
CA PHE A 435 7.94 -34.37 -19.63
C PHE A 435 8.02 -35.29 -18.41
N VAL A 436 9.17 -35.92 -18.18
CA VAL A 436 9.37 -36.78 -17.01
C VAL A 436 9.40 -35.93 -15.74
N GLU A 437 10.14 -34.81 -15.76
CA GLU A 437 10.08 -33.80 -14.69
C GLU A 437 8.64 -33.32 -14.46
N ALA A 438 7.91 -32.98 -15.52
CA ALA A 438 6.54 -32.50 -15.40
C ALA A 438 5.59 -33.55 -14.78
N ALA A 439 5.79 -34.83 -15.09
CA ALA A 439 5.02 -35.95 -14.50
C ALA A 439 5.37 -36.18 -13.02
N VAL A 440 6.65 -36.10 -12.65
CA VAL A 440 7.09 -36.20 -11.25
C VAL A 440 6.52 -35.04 -10.42
N ILE A 441 6.54 -33.82 -10.96
CA ILE A 441 5.96 -32.63 -10.29
C ILE A 441 4.46 -32.82 -10.08
N GLU A 442 3.74 -33.30 -11.08
CA GLU A 442 2.32 -33.62 -10.98
C GLU A 442 2.03 -34.63 -9.85
N GLU A 443 2.83 -35.69 -9.74
CA GLU A 443 2.71 -36.69 -8.67
C GLU A 443 3.03 -36.11 -7.28
N ILE A 444 4.06 -35.25 -7.17
CA ILE A 444 4.37 -34.55 -5.91
C ILE A 444 3.20 -33.66 -5.50
N LEU A 445 2.63 -32.88 -6.43
CA LEU A 445 1.47 -32.03 -6.18
C LEU A 445 0.24 -32.86 -5.75
N TYR A 446 0.03 -34.03 -6.36
CA TYR A 446 -1.04 -34.94 -5.98
C TYR A 446 -0.88 -35.46 -4.54
N ARG A 447 0.34 -35.87 -4.16
CA ARG A 447 0.65 -36.30 -2.79
C ARG A 447 0.46 -35.16 -1.79
N LEU A 448 0.94 -33.96 -2.12
CA LEU A 448 0.78 -32.76 -1.29
C LEU A 448 -0.70 -32.43 -1.08
N ARG A 449 -1.51 -32.48 -2.13
CA ARG A 449 -2.96 -32.28 -2.03
C ARG A 449 -3.60 -33.27 -1.08
N ARG A 450 -3.28 -34.57 -1.19
CA ARG A 450 -3.81 -35.61 -0.28
C ARG A 450 -3.41 -35.35 1.18
N ALA A 451 -2.18 -34.92 1.43
CA ALA A 451 -1.72 -34.57 2.76
C ALA A 451 -2.42 -33.30 3.31
N CYS A 452 -2.61 -32.28 2.48
CA CYS A 452 -3.32 -31.05 2.85
C CYS A 452 -4.80 -31.30 3.16
N PHE A 453 -5.45 -32.18 2.38
CA PHE A 453 -6.83 -32.59 2.64
C PHE A 453 -6.99 -33.28 3.99
N LYS A 454 -6.08 -34.20 4.36
CA LYS A 454 -6.08 -34.88 5.66
C LYS A 454 -5.88 -33.90 6.82
N THR A 455 -5.01 -32.91 6.65
CA THR A 455 -4.67 -31.94 7.71
C THR A 455 -5.61 -30.73 7.73
N LYS A 456 -6.51 -30.58 6.75
CA LYS A 456 -7.40 -29.42 6.53
C LYS A 456 -6.66 -28.08 6.49
N ARG A 457 -5.40 -28.08 6.03
CA ARG A 457 -4.56 -26.87 5.93
C ARG A 457 -4.52 -26.36 4.51
N LYS A 458 -4.59 -25.03 4.36
CA LYS A 458 -4.26 -24.34 3.12
C LYS A 458 -2.75 -24.16 3.04
N VAL A 459 -2.16 -24.57 1.93
CA VAL A 459 -0.73 -24.51 1.67
C VAL A 459 -0.54 -23.95 0.27
N THR A 460 0.45 -23.09 0.10
CA THR A 460 0.78 -22.54 -1.21
C THR A 460 2.04 -23.19 -1.79
N VAL A 461 2.01 -23.48 -3.10
CA VAL A 461 3.09 -24.14 -3.83
C VAL A 461 3.43 -23.34 -5.07
N GLY A 462 4.69 -22.94 -5.20
CA GLY A 462 5.23 -22.35 -6.42
C GLY A 462 6.03 -23.39 -7.21
N VAL A 463 5.70 -23.56 -8.48
CA VAL A 463 6.50 -24.33 -9.43
C VAL A 463 7.27 -23.36 -10.32
N ILE A 464 8.58 -23.31 -10.15
CA ILE A 464 9.47 -22.41 -10.89
C ILE A 464 10.13 -23.18 -12.01
N CYS A 465 10.12 -22.62 -13.22
CA CYS A 465 10.77 -23.21 -14.38
C CYS A 465 11.60 -22.16 -15.15
N PRO A 466 12.85 -22.45 -15.53
CA PRO A 466 13.65 -21.56 -16.37
C PRO A 466 13.11 -21.34 -17.80
N TYR A 467 12.27 -22.26 -18.28
CA TYR A 467 11.83 -22.32 -19.68
C TYR A 467 10.31 -22.24 -19.79
N ASN A 468 9.80 -21.35 -20.65
CA ASN A 468 8.36 -21.14 -20.82
C ASN A 468 7.61 -22.38 -21.33
N ALA A 469 8.22 -23.19 -22.19
CA ALA A 469 7.61 -24.44 -22.65
C ALA A 469 7.39 -25.44 -21.50
N GLN A 470 8.25 -25.45 -20.48
CA GLN A 470 8.03 -26.25 -19.27
C GLN A 470 6.91 -25.67 -18.40
N VAL A 471 6.84 -24.34 -18.27
CA VAL A 471 5.72 -23.67 -17.58
C VAL A 471 4.40 -24.10 -18.20
N VAL A 472 4.29 -24.03 -19.53
CA VAL A 472 3.06 -24.43 -20.25
C VAL A 472 2.77 -25.92 -20.09
N ALA A 473 3.79 -26.79 -20.18
CA ALA A 473 3.62 -28.24 -20.03
C ALA A 473 3.08 -28.62 -18.64
N ILE A 474 3.62 -28.01 -17.59
CA ILE A 474 3.18 -28.25 -16.21
C ILE A 474 1.80 -27.62 -15.99
N GLN A 475 1.57 -26.40 -16.46
CA GLN A 475 0.27 -25.73 -16.33
C GLN A 475 -0.85 -26.53 -17.00
N GLY A 476 -0.61 -27.09 -18.19
CA GLY A 476 -1.57 -27.94 -18.89
C GLY A 476 -1.88 -29.27 -18.20
N LYS A 477 -0.97 -29.77 -17.33
CA LYS A 477 -1.24 -30.92 -16.45
C LYS A 477 -2.06 -30.49 -15.22
N ILE A 478 -1.74 -29.33 -14.64
CA ILE A 478 -2.39 -28.81 -13.44
C ILE A 478 -3.83 -28.36 -13.71
N GLU A 479 -4.09 -27.66 -14.81
CA GLU A 479 -5.42 -27.09 -15.13
C GLU A 479 -6.53 -28.15 -15.30
N LYS A 480 -6.15 -29.37 -15.64
CA LYS A 480 -7.07 -30.51 -15.74
C LYS A 480 -7.59 -30.97 -14.39
N MET A 481 -7.05 -30.47 -13.28
CA MET A 481 -7.38 -30.91 -11.92
C MET A 481 -7.60 -29.72 -10.98
N ARG A 482 -8.63 -29.82 -10.11
CA ARG A 482 -8.78 -28.87 -8.99
C ARG A 482 -7.89 -29.30 -7.84
N PHE A 483 -6.95 -28.46 -7.43
CA PHE A 483 -6.00 -28.77 -6.35
C PHE A 483 -6.43 -28.34 -4.94
N ASP A 484 -7.64 -27.79 -4.75
CA ASP A 484 -8.13 -27.36 -3.43
C ASP A 484 -8.01 -28.50 -2.37
N PRO A 485 -7.49 -28.21 -1.15
CA PRO A 485 -7.11 -26.91 -0.58
C PRO A 485 -5.70 -26.37 -0.92
N LEU A 486 -4.96 -27.02 -1.82
CA LEU A 486 -3.62 -26.62 -2.27
C LEU A 486 -3.72 -25.52 -3.34
N GLN A 487 -3.02 -24.41 -3.13
CA GLN A 487 -2.91 -23.34 -4.12
C GLN A 487 -1.59 -23.47 -4.88
N VAL A 488 -1.67 -23.77 -6.17
CA VAL A 488 -0.49 -23.99 -7.02
C VAL A 488 -0.33 -22.85 -8.01
N LYS A 489 0.89 -22.31 -8.11
CA LYS A 489 1.26 -21.28 -9.08
C LYS A 489 2.47 -21.75 -9.88
N THR A 490 2.38 -21.71 -11.20
CA THR A 490 3.49 -22.07 -12.10
C THR A 490 3.95 -20.83 -12.86
N ASN A 491 5.24 -20.55 -12.90
CA ASN A 491 5.79 -19.39 -13.62
C ASN A 491 7.29 -19.53 -13.87
N SER A 492 7.84 -18.61 -14.67
CA SER A 492 9.28 -18.48 -14.85
C SER A 492 9.97 -17.87 -13.62
N VAL A 493 11.30 -17.98 -13.57
CA VAL A 493 12.12 -17.36 -12.51
C VAL A 493 11.88 -15.85 -12.43
N ASP A 494 11.91 -15.17 -13.58
CA ASP A 494 11.66 -13.74 -13.68
C ASP A 494 10.23 -13.38 -13.22
N GLY A 495 9.25 -14.24 -13.51
CA GLY A 495 7.85 -14.07 -13.09
C GLY A 495 7.57 -14.38 -11.61
N PHE A 496 8.51 -15.01 -10.90
CA PHE A 496 8.45 -15.28 -9.46
C PHE A 496 9.22 -14.27 -8.60
N GLN A 497 9.90 -13.29 -9.22
CA GLN A 497 10.62 -12.26 -8.50
C GLN A 497 9.68 -11.46 -7.57
N GLY A 498 10.08 -11.30 -6.31
CA GLY A 498 9.25 -10.67 -5.27
C GLY A 498 8.09 -11.53 -4.73
N GLY A 499 7.84 -12.71 -5.31
CA GLY A 499 6.94 -13.72 -4.76
C GLY A 499 7.62 -14.59 -3.69
N GLU A 500 6.80 -15.24 -2.87
CA GLU A 500 7.21 -16.26 -1.91
C GLU A 500 6.07 -17.26 -1.74
N GLU A 501 6.40 -18.54 -1.53
CA GLU A 501 5.40 -19.59 -1.30
C GLU A 501 5.84 -20.47 -0.13
N ASP A 502 4.90 -21.19 0.46
CA ASP A 502 5.23 -22.13 1.53
C ASP A 502 6.16 -23.22 0.99
N ILE A 503 5.87 -23.80 -0.18
CA ILE A 503 6.69 -24.80 -0.87
C ILE A 503 7.10 -24.28 -2.25
N ILE A 504 8.36 -24.48 -2.64
CA ILE A 504 8.84 -24.22 -4.00
C ILE A 504 9.44 -25.48 -4.60
N ILE A 505 8.91 -25.88 -5.75
CA ILE A 505 9.46 -26.93 -6.60
C ILE A 505 10.15 -26.25 -7.79
N LEU A 506 11.45 -26.52 -8.00
CA LEU A 506 12.18 -26.03 -9.17
C LEU A 506 12.37 -27.17 -10.19
N SER A 507 11.86 -26.97 -11.40
CA SER A 507 12.13 -27.81 -12.58
C SER A 507 13.22 -27.16 -13.40
N THR A 508 14.37 -27.81 -13.62
CA THR A 508 15.48 -27.21 -14.39
C THR A 508 15.48 -27.57 -15.85
N VAL A 509 14.78 -28.64 -16.23
CA VAL A 509 14.57 -29.12 -17.59
C VAL A 509 15.80 -29.72 -18.28
N ARG A 510 17.03 -29.33 -17.90
CA ARG A 510 18.22 -29.52 -18.72
C ARG A 510 18.91 -30.86 -18.47
N SER A 511 18.42 -31.91 -19.12
CA SER A 511 19.12 -33.19 -19.23
C SER A 511 19.80 -33.35 -20.59
N ASN A 512 21.13 -33.16 -20.66
CA ASN A 512 21.90 -33.31 -21.89
C ASN A 512 23.32 -33.85 -21.64
N SER A 513 23.85 -34.61 -22.60
CA SER A 513 25.17 -35.26 -22.53
C SER A 513 26.37 -34.30 -22.51
N VAL A 514 26.16 -33.01 -22.81
CA VAL A 514 27.21 -31.99 -22.87
C VAL A 514 27.35 -31.23 -21.54
N GLY A 515 26.53 -31.53 -20.53
CA GLY A 515 26.60 -30.88 -19.20
C GLY A 515 26.21 -29.40 -19.21
N LYS A 516 25.46 -28.93 -20.22
CA LYS A 516 25.06 -27.52 -20.31
C LYS A 516 23.86 -27.25 -19.40
N VAL A 517 24.10 -26.57 -18.27
CA VAL A 517 23.05 -26.15 -17.32
C VAL A 517 22.15 -25.01 -17.82
N GLY A 518 22.59 -24.25 -18.84
CA GLY A 518 21.77 -23.20 -19.47
C GLY A 518 21.41 -22.06 -18.54
N PHE A 519 20.10 -21.81 -18.37
CA PHE A 519 19.59 -20.62 -17.66
C PHE A 519 20.12 -20.47 -16.22
N LEU A 520 20.39 -21.60 -15.55
CA LEU A 520 20.94 -21.62 -14.20
C LEU A 520 22.44 -21.29 -14.12
N SER A 521 23.14 -21.13 -15.24
CA SER A 521 24.54 -20.65 -15.23
C SER A 521 24.66 -19.22 -14.75
N ASN A 522 23.55 -18.47 -14.71
CA ASN A 522 23.52 -17.12 -14.15
C ASN A 522 23.30 -17.20 -12.63
N ALA A 523 24.29 -16.73 -11.87
CA ALA A 523 24.28 -16.74 -10.41
C ALA A 523 23.09 -16.02 -9.79
N GLN A 524 22.68 -14.87 -10.35
CA GLN A 524 21.55 -14.08 -9.85
C GLN A 524 20.21 -14.82 -10.03
N ARG A 525 20.03 -15.51 -11.16
CA ARG A 525 18.87 -16.37 -11.43
C ARG A 525 18.82 -17.55 -10.48
N ALA A 526 19.96 -18.21 -10.24
CA ALA A 526 20.07 -19.30 -9.28
C ALA A 526 19.70 -18.80 -7.86
N ASN A 527 20.24 -17.66 -7.44
CA ASN A 527 19.93 -17.06 -6.15
C ASN A 527 18.43 -16.74 -6.00
N VAL A 528 17.79 -16.15 -7.01
CA VAL A 528 16.33 -15.91 -6.97
C VAL A 528 15.56 -17.22 -6.80
N CYS A 529 15.85 -18.25 -7.60
CA CYS A 529 15.18 -19.55 -7.53
C CYS A 529 15.26 -20.17 -6.13
N LEU A 530 16.45 -20.18 -5.54
CA LEU A 530 16.74 -20.86 -4.29
C LEU A 530 16.19 -20.13 -3.05
N THR A 531 15.72 -18.89 -3.20
CA THR A 531 15.31 -18.02 -2.08
C THR A 531 13.83 -17.65 -2.07
N ARG A 532 13.00 -18.36 -2.87
CA ARG A 532 11.55 -18.15 -2.92
C ARG A 532 10.73 -18.94 -1.89
N ALA A 533 11.31 -20.00 -1.31
CA ALA A 533 10.58 -20.88 -0.39
C ALA A 533 10.63 -20.40 1.06
N ARG A 534 9.56 -20.68 1.82
CA ARG A 534 9.60 -20.70 3.29
C ARG A 534 10.02 -22.08 3.82
N TYR A 535 9.47 -23.14 3.23
CA TYR A 535 9.72 -24.55 3.51
C TYR A 535 9.97 -25.28 2.17
N LEU A 536 11.22 -25.49 1.77
CA LEU A 536 11.51 -25.95 0.41
C LEU A 536 11.33 -27.47 0.26
N LEU A 537 10.97 -27.87 -0.95
CA LEU A 537 10.76 -29.25 -1.39
C LEU A 537 10.84 -29.24 -2.92
N PRO A 538 11.58 -30.18 -3.56
CA PRO A 538 12.99 -30.18 -3.97
C PRO A 538 13.41 -29.26 -5.18
N TYR A 539 14.72 -29.16 -5.39
CA TYR A 539 15.48 -28.61 -6.54
C TYR A 539 15.98 -29.77 -7.44
N TYR A 540 16.15 -29.63 -8.77
CA TYR A 540 17.09 -30.50 -9.54
C TYR A 540 17.47 -29.96 -10.93
N PRO A 541 18.74 -30.03 -11.41
CA PRO A 541 19.33 -29.76 -12.76
C PRO A 541 19.02 -30.78 -13.85
#